data_AF-A0A0A0CXD2-F1
#
_entry.id   AF-A0A0A0CXD2-F1
#
_cell.length_a   1.000
_cell.length_b   1.000
_cell.length_c   1.000
_cell.angle_alpha   90.00
_cell.angle_beta   90.00
_cell.angle_gamma   90.00
#
_symmetry.space_group_name_H-M   'P 1'
#
loop_
_entity.id
_entity.type
_entity.pdbx_description
1 polymer ?
#
loop_
_entity_poly.entity_id
_entity_poly.type
_entity_poly.pdbx_seq_one_letter_code
_entity_poly.pdbx_strand_id
1 'polypeptide(L)'
;MPDDPQLTVRLLGGVEVTRDGRPVALPSSRKARALLVYLAATERPHRRDRLCAIFWDIPDDPRGALRSSLSLLRRVVDAPGRPCILADRDTVRLDAAGAGIDLVAIRRSLSAGVEAASTVALEQAAAAFQGEFAEGLDLPSCPDFQVWCVAERQEVRRLRLQVLRALLERHANDPEAALPHARALVSADVDDVSAHVALLRVLVAGGRQREAEEQRDLSARLLGGTGSEAAEQLIWAWRSLAGSR
;
A
#
# COMPACT_ATOMS: atom_id res chain seq x y z
N MET A 1 -24.78 2.00 -12.25
CA MET A 1 -23.46 2.16 -11.62
C MET A 1 -23.21 0.90 -10.83
N PRO A 2 -22.01 0.29 -10.83
CA PRO A 2 -21.77 -0.76 -9.86
C PRO A 2 -21.94 -0.12 -8.48
N ASP A 3 -22.72 -0.75 -7.61
CA ASP A 3 -22.98 -0.25 -6.26
C ASP A 3 -21.64 -0.06 -5.56
N ASP A 4 -21.27 1.20 -5.33
CA ASP A 4 -20.07 1.56 -4.56
C ASP A 4 -20.18 0.84 -3.21
N PRO A 5 -19.15 0.07 -2.78
CA PRO A 5 -19.26 -0.71 -1.56
C PRO A 5 -19.69 0.18 -0.39
N GLN A 6 -20.73 -0.28 0.29
CA GLN A 6 -21.34 0.44 1.40
C GLN A 6 -20.32 0.77 2.51
N LEU A 7 -19.30 -0.06 2.68
CA LEU A 7 -18.16 0.15 3.57
C LEU A 7 -16.88 0.03 2.75
N THR A 8 -16.01 1.03 2.83
CA THR A 8 -14.67 0.97 2.24
C THR A 8 -13.62 1.14 3.34
N VAL A 9 -12.60 0.29 3.31
CA VAL A 9 -11.42 0.35 4.18
C VAL A 9 -10.20 0.55 3.29
N ARG A 10 -9.50 1.67 3.48
CA ARG A 10 -8.26 1.97 2.78
C ARG A 10 -7.07 1.67 3.67
N LEU A 11 -6.15 0.85 3.16
CA LEU A 11 -4.94 0.40 3.84
C LEU A 11 -3.68 0.80 3.08
N LEU A 12 -3.79 1.24 1.82
CA LEU A 12 -2.66 1.59 0.95
C LEU A 12 -2.26 3.06 1.07
N GLY A 13 -1.85 3.43 2.28
CA GLY A 13 -1.60 4.78 2.75
C GLY A 13 -2.01 4.88 4.21
N GLY A 14 -2.42 6.07 4.65
CA GLY A 14 -3.09 6.23 5.93
C GLY A 14 -4.35 5.37 6.03
N VAL A 15 -4.59 4.78 7.21
CA VAL A 15 -5.78 3.93 7.43
C VAL A 15 -7.03 4.81 7.42
N GLU A 16 -7.95 4.53 6.52
CA GLU A 16 -9.23 5.25 6.40
C GLU A 16 -10.40 4.28 6.31
N VAL A 17 -11.54 4.69 6.84
CA VAL A 17 -12.80 3.97 6.68
C VAL A 17 -13.85 4.96 6.19
N THR A 18 -14.56 4.60 5.13
CA THR A 18 -15.74 5.34 4.67
C THR A 18 -16.95 4.43 4.66
N ARG A 19 -18.13 5.01 4.87
CA ARG A 19 -19.42 4.34 4.77
C ARG A 19 -20.35 5.19 3.92
N ASP A 20 -20.95 4.59 2.89
CA ASP A 20 -21.78 5.30 1.91
C ASP A 20 -21.05 6.55 1.36
N GLY A 21 -19.75 6.40 1.08
CA GLY A 21 -18.86 7.48 0.63
C GLY A 21 -18.46 8.52 1.70
N ARG A 22 -18.97 8.41 2.93
CA ARG A 22 -18.70 9.37 4.02
C ARG A 22 -17.60 8.87 4.97
N PRO A 23 -16.61 9.70 5.35
CA PRO A 23 -15.60 9.32 6.32
C PRO A 23 -16.19 8.90 7.67
N VAL A 24 -15.69 7.80 8.22
CA VAL A 24 -16.01 7.30 9.56
C VAL A 24 -14.78 7.51 10.44
N ALA A 25 -14.96 8.21 11.57
CA ALA A 25 -13.88 8.46 12.50
C ALA A 25 -13.34 7.14 13.08
N LEU A 26 -12.03 6.90 12.91
CA LEU A 26 -11.36 5.77 13.53
C LEU A 26 -11.21 5.96 15.05
N PRO A 27 -11.14 4.87 15.83
CA PRO A 27 -10.92 4.96 17.26
C PRO A 27 -9.56 5.60 17.58
N SER A 28 -9.49 6.42 18.63
CA SER A 28 -8.24 7.03 19.09
C SER A 28 -7.18 5.97 19.45
N SER A 29 -7.62 4.82 19.98
CA SER A 29 -6.78 3.67 20.28
C SER A 29 -6.02 3.14 19.05
N ARG A 30 -4.69 3.27 19.07
CA ARG A 30 -3.81 2.69 18.03
C ARG A 30 -3.92 1.17 17.95
N LYS A 31 -4.07 0.47 19.09
CA LYS A 31 -4.26 -0.98 19.13
C LYS A 31 -5.56 -1.42 18.44
N ALA A 32 -6.65 -0.67 18.61
CA ALA A 32 -7.90 -0.95 17.91
C ALA A 32 -7.74 -0.77 16.39
N ARG A 33 -7.11 0.34 15.95
CA ARG A 33 -6.81 0.56 14.53
C ARG A 33 -5.94 -0.54 13.93
N ALA A 34 -4.90 -0.98 14.63
CA ALA A 34 -4.05 -2.06 14.17
C ALA A 34 -4.73 -3.42 14.15
N LEU A 35 -5.63 -3.69 15.10
CA LEU A 35 -6.48 -4.87 15.03
C LEU A 35 -7.35 -4.86 13.77
N LEU A 36 -7.94 -3.70 13.41
CA LEU A 36 -8.71 -3.58 12.16
C LEU A 36 -7.84 -3.86 10.94
N VAL A 37 -6.67 -3.23 10.84
CA VAL A 37 -5.70 -3.44 9.75
C VAL A 37 -5.31 -4.91 9.64
N TYR A 38 -4.99 -5.56 10.77
CA TYR A 38 -4.61 -6.96 10.82
C TYR A 38 -5.73 -7.88 10.34
N LEU A 39 -6.97 -7.67 10.83
CA LEU A 39 -8.12 -8.47 10.41
C LEU A 39 -8.47 -8.25 8.93
N ALA A 40 -8.36 -7.02 8.44
CA ALA A 40 -8.67 -6.66 7.06
C ALA A 40 -7.65 -7.23 6.07
N ALA A 41 -6.35 -7.14 6.37
CA ALA A 41 -5.29 -7.56 5.46
C ALA A 41 -5.11 -9.09 5.37
N THR A 42 -5.45 -9.83 6.44
CA THR A 42 -5.21 -11.27 6.51
C THR A 42 -6.38 -12.14 6.02
N GLU A 43 -7.56 -11.55 5.82
CA GLU A 43 -8.75 -12.19 5.23
C GLU A 43 -9.13 -13.56 5.81
N ARG A 44 -8.86 -13.80 7.10
CA ARG A 44 -9.12 -15.10 7.74
C ARG A 44 -9.61 -14.98 9.18
N PRO A 45 -10.29 -16.02 9.71
CA PRO A 45 -10.56 -16.13 11.14
C PRO A 45 -9.27 -16.26 11.95
N HIS A 46 -9.20 -15.52 13.06
CA HIS A 46 -8.11 -15.60 14.03
C HIS A 46 -8.62 -16.03 15.39
N ARG A 47 -7.87 -16.90 16.06
CA ARG A 47 -8.16 -17.27 17.44
C ARG A 47 -8.01 -16.07 18.37
N ARG A 48 -8.95 -15.90 19.30
CA ARG A 48 -8.93 -14.81 20.28
C ARG A 48 -7.63 -14.80 21.09
N ASP A 49 -7.17 -15.96 21.55
CA ASP A 49 -5.93 -16.07 22.33
C ASP A 49 -4.70 -15.63 21.52
N ARG A 50 -4.70 -15.88 20.20
CA ARG A 50 -3.62 -15.41 19.32
C ARG A 50 -3.65 -13.89 19.15
N LEU A 51 -4.84 -13.30 18.97
CA LEU A 51 -4.99 -11.84 18.92
C LEU A 51 -4.59 -11.20 20.26
N CYS A 52 -4.94 -11.83 21.39
CA CYS A 52 -4.49 -11.41 22.71
C CYS A 52 -2.96 -11.35 22.79
N ALA A 53 -2.27 -12.43 22.41
CA ALA A 53 -0.81 -12.48 22.40
C ALA A 53 -0.16 -11.43 21.49
N ILE A 54 -0.73 -11.16 20.30
CA ILE A 54 -0.16 -10.20 19.35
C ILE A 54 -0.25 -8.75 19.86
N PHE A 55 -1.37 -8.38 20.48
CA PHE A 55 -1.70 -6.96 20.74
C PHE A 55 -1.69 -6.57 22.22
N TRP A 56 -1.78 -7.53 23.14
CA TRP A 56 -1.85 -7.27 24.59
C TRP A 56 -0.97 -8.26 25.33
N ASP A 57 0.30 -7.86 25.48
CA ASP A 57 1.17 -8.49 26.47
C ASP A 57 0.98 -7.75 27.80
N ILE A 58 0.04 -8.28 28.62
CA ILE A 58 -0.26 -7.96 30.03
C ILE A 58 -0.78 -6.51 30.30
N PRO A 59 -2.04 -6.34 30.77
CA PRO A 59 -2.47 -6.55 32.16
C PRO A 59 -3.63 -7.55 32.30
N ASP A 60 -4.05 -7.84 33.54
CA ASP A 60 -4.92 -8.94 34.07
C ASP A 60 -6.08 -9.48 33.19
N ASP A 61 -6.54 -8.77 32.15
CA ASP A 61 -7.59 -9.24 31.24
C ASP A 61 -7.37 -8.89 29.75
N PRO A 62 -6.48 -9.60 29.03
CA PRO A 62 -6.29 -9.45 27.59
C PRO A 62 -7.57 -9.72 26.78
N ARG A 63 -8.43 -10.62 27.28
CA ARG A 63 -9.71 -10.95 26.62
C ARG A 63 -10.71 -9.82 26.74
N GLY A 64 -10.75 -9.12 27.87
CA GLY A 64 -11.50 -7.89 28.08
C GLY A 64 -11.00 -6.77 27.19
N ALA A 65 -9.68 -6.57 27.09
CA ALA A 65 -9.09 -5.56 26.19
C ALA A 65 -9.43 -5.82 24.71
N LEU A 66 -9.38 -7.09 24.28
CA LEU A 66 -9.85 -7.51 22.96
C LEU A 66 -11.34 -7.20 22.80
N ARG A 67 -12.20 -7.57 23.77
CA ARG A 67 -13.65 -7.30 23.72
C ARG A 67 -13.95 -5.80 23.57
N SER A 68 -13.26 -4.96 24.33
CA SER A 68 -13.38 -3.50 24.25
C SER A 68 -12.95 -2.97 22.88
N SER A 69 -11.84 -3.48 22.34
CA SER A 69 -11.37 -3.08 21.00
C SER A 69 -12.34 -3.51 19.90
N LEU A 70 -12.89 -4.74 19.97
CA LEU A 70 -13.93 -5.18 19.04
C LEU A 70 -15.19 -4.32 19.15
N SER A 71 -15.60 -3.91 20.36
CA SER A 71 -16.73 -2.99 20.54
C SER A 71 -16.51 -1.65 19.83
N LEU A 72 -15.29 -1.09 19.91
CA LEU A 72 -14.91 0.12 19.17
C LEU A 72 -14.95 -0.12 17.65
N LEU A 73 -14.41 -1.24 17.17
CA LEU A 73 -14.40 -1.57 15.75
C LEU A 73 -15.80 -1.77 15.19
N ARG A 74 -16.71 -2.40 15.91
CA ARG A 74 -18.11 -2.54 15.47
C ARG A 74 -18.77 -1.21 15.19
N ARG A 75 -18.50 -0.16 15.98
CA ARG A 75 -19.02 1.19 15.72
C ARG A 75 -18.52 1.78 14.40
N VAL A 76 -17.34 1.35 13.96
CA VAL A 76 -16.66 1.84 12.76
C VAL A 76 -17.10 1.07 11.52
N VAL A 77 -17.20 -0.26 11.60
CA VAL A 77 -17.42 -1.11 10.42
C VAL A 77 -18.83 -1.69 10.34
N ASP A 78 -19.50 -2.00 11.46
CA ASP A 78 -20.83 -2.62 11.42
C ASP A 78 -21.93 -1.58 11.10
N ALA A 79 -22.95 -2.04 10.39
CA ALA A 79 -24.21 -1.31 10.18
C ALA A 79 -25.40 -2.16 10.65
N PRO A 80 -26.57 -1.54 10.93
CA PRO A 80 -27.78 -2.29 11.28
C PRO A 80 -28.09 -3.38 10.24
N GLY A 81 -28.25 -4.62 10.70
CA GLY A 81 -28.51 -5.78 9.83
C GLY A 81 -27.30 -6.28 9.02
N ARG A 82 -26.12 -5.66 9.17
CA ARG A 82 -24.91 -5.99 8.41
C ARG A 82 -23.66 -5.97 9.32
N PRO A 83 -23.49 -6.99 10.17
CA PRO A 83 -22.30 -7.12 11.00
C PRO A 83 -21.10 -7.44 10.13
N CYS A 84 -20.02 -6.65 10.26
CA CYS A 84 -18.74 -6.91 9.61
C CYS A 84 -17.77 -7.62 10.57
N ILE A 85 -17.78 -7.28 11.86
CA ILE A 85 -16.99 -8.02 12.86
C ILE A 85 -17.75 -9.25 13.33
N LEU A 86 -17.40 -10.39 12.74
CA LEU A 86 -17.91 -11.69 13.15
C LEU A 86 -16.97 -12.29 14.19
N ALA A 87 -17.48 -12.43 15.41
CA ALA A 87 -16.73 -12.97 16.52
C ALA A 87 -17.61 -13.92 17.34
N ASP A 88 -17.05 -15.08 17.65
CA ASP A 88 -17.63 -16.05 18.58
C ASP A 88 -16.72 -16.17 19.82
N ARG A 89 -16.91 -17.26 20.58
CA ARG A 89 -16.14 -17.54 21.80
C ARG A 89 -14.66 -17.83 21.53
N ASP A 90 -14.31 -18.30 20.33
CA ASP A 90 -12.99 -18.83 19.97
C ASP A 90 -12.28 -17.98 18.91
N THR A 91 -13.03 -17.37 17.99
CA THR A 91 -12.50 -16.70 16.80
C THR A 91 -13.07 -15.31 16.56
N VAL A 92 -12.32 -14.53 15.78
CA VAL A 92 -12.69 -13.20 15.27
C VAL A 92 -12.27 -13.12 13.81
N ARG A 93 -13.14 -12.61 12.93
CA ARG A 93 -12.82 -12.19 11.57
C ARG A 93 -13.51 -10.89 11.21
N LEU A 94 -12.91 -10.15 10.27
CA LEU A 94 -13.64 -9.14 9.52
C LEU A 94 -14.28 -9.84 8.32
N ASP A 95 -15.60 -9.75 8.21
CA ASP A 95 -16.35 -10.19 7.04
C ASP A 95 -16.31 -9.09 5.99
N ALA A 96 -15.50 -9.31 4.96
CA ALA A 96 -15.37 -8.37 3.84
C ALA A 96 -16.54 -8.49 2.84
N ALA A 97 -17.60 -9.23 3.17
CA ALA A 97 -18.75 -9.46 2.29
C ALA A 97 -19.45 -8.13 1.92
N GLY A 98 -19.11 -7.65 0.72
CA GLY A 98 -19.56 -6.37 0.17
C GLY A 98 -18.99 -5.15 0.89
N ALA A 99 -17.86 -5.30 1.57
CA ALA A 99 -16.97 -4.20 1.94
C ALA A 99 -15.83 -4.12 0.90
N GLY A 100 -15.46 -2.90 0.49
CA GLY A 100 -14.30 -2.65 -0.36
C GLY A 100 -13.06 -2.51 0.51
N ILE A 101 -12.14 -3.47 0.47
CA ILE A 101 -10.81 -3.32 1.09
C ILE A 101 -9.82 -3.18 -0.06
N ASP A 102 -9.16 -2.03 -0.17
CA ASP A 102 -8.31 -1.69 -1.32
C ASP A 102 -7.20 -2.73 -1.57
N LEU A 103 -6.47 -3.13 -0.52
CA LEU A 103 -5.44 -4.15 -0.61
C LEU A 103 -5.97 -5.50 -1.10
N VAL A 104 -7.13 -5.91 -0.59
CA VAL A 104 -7.79 -7.17 -0.98
C VAL A 104 -8.25 -7.12 -2.44
N ALA A 105 -8.86 -6.01 -2.84
CA ALA A 105 -9.33 -5.80 -4.20
C ALA A 105 -8.17 -5.88 -5.19
N ILE A 106 -7.04 -5.23 -4.89
CA ILE A 106 -5.84 -5.30 -5.74
C ILE A 106 -5.30 -6.73 -5.79
N ARG A 107 -5.08 -7.38 -4.64
CA ARG A 107 -4.57 -8.77 -4.59
C ARG A 107 -5.43 -9.73 -5.40
N ARG A 108 -6.75 -9.57 -5.32
CA ARG A 108 -7.70 -10.37 -6.10
C ARG A 108 -7.63 -10.05 -7.59
N SER A 109 -7.58 -8.78 -7.97
CA SER A 109 -7.50 -8.36 -9.37
C SER A 109 -6.20 -8.81 -10.06
N LEU A 110 -5.12 -8.97 -9.28
CA LEU A 110 -3.79 -9.35 -9.76
C LEU A 110 -3.43 -10.79 -9.41
N SER A 111 -4.39 -11.64 -9.02
CA SER A 111 -4.12 -13.01 -8.55
C SER A 111 -3.53 -13.91 -9.64
N ALA A 112 -3.81 -13.63 -10.92
CA ALA A 112 -3.23 -14.32 -12.07
C ALA A 112 -1.82 -13.79 -12.44
N GLY A 113 -1.29 -12.83 -11.68
CA GLY A 113 -0.05 -12.12 -11.96
C GLY A 113 -0.28 -10.76 -12.62
N VAL A 114 0.65 -9.84 -12.39
CA VAL A 114 0.62 -8.47 -12.95
C VAL A 114 0.61 -8.49 -14.48
N GLU A 115 1.35 -9.43 -15.09
CA GLU A 115 1.43 -9.53 -16.57
C GLU A 115 0.13 -9.95 -17.25
N ALA A 116 -0.68 -10.73 -16.55
CA ALA A 116 -1.97 -11.20 -17.04
C ALA A 116 -3.09 -10.16 -16.85
N ALA A 117 -2.86 -9.14 -16.01
CA ALA A 117 -3.85 -8.10 -15.76
C ALA A 117 -3.95 -7.12 -16.94
N SER A 118 -5.17 -6.62 -17.18
CA SER A 118 -5.38 -5.54 -18.16
C SER A 118 -4.72 -4.24 -17.72
N THR A 119 -4.32 -3.39 -18.66
CA THR A 119 -3.77 -2.05 -18.37
C THR A 119 -4.69 -1.23 -17.47
N VAL A 120 -6.01 -1.27 -17.71
CA VAL A 120 -7.00 -0.56 -16.88
C VAL A 120 -6.99 -1.04 -15.43
N ALA A 121 -6.87 -2.36 -15.20
CA ALA A 121 -6.78 -2.90 -13.85
C ALA A 121 -5.48 -2.49 -13.15
N LEU A 122 -4.37 -2.42 -13.89
CA LEU A 122 -3.09 -1.94 -13.37
C LEU A 122 -3.15 -0.45 -13.02
N GLU A 123 -3.77 0.39 -13.85
CA GLU A 123 -3.95 1.82 -13.60
C GLU A 123 -4.82 2.05 -12.35
N GLN A 124 -5.91 1.29 -12.19
CA GLN A 124 -6.75 1.31 -10.99
C GLN A 124 -5.96 0.89 -9.74
N ALA A 125 -5.14 -0.16 -9.84
CA ALA A 125 -4.28 -0.59 -8.75
C ALA A 125 -3.24 0.50 -8.39
N ALA A 126 -2.57 1.10 -9.38
CA ALA A 126 -1.61 2.17 -9.17
C ALA A 126 -2.25 3.39 -8.48
N ALA A 127 -3.46 3.78 -8.89
CA ALA A 127 -4.20 4.89 -8.29
C ALA A 127 -4.66 4.61 -6.84
N ALA A 128 -4.81 3.35 -6.46
CA ALA A 128 -5.19 2.99 -5.09
C ALA A 128 -4.03 3.18 -4.08
N PHE A 129 -2.78 3.08 -4.52
CA PHE A 129 -1.60 3.33 -3.68
C PHE A 129 -1.39 4.83 -3.42
N GLN A 130 -1.80 5.29 -2.25
CA GLN A 130 -1.64 6.67 -1.79
C GLN A 130 -0.43 6.85 -0.85
N GLY A 131 0.14 5.75 -0.35
CA GLY A 131 1.29 5.77 0.55
C GLY A 131 1.82 4.38 0.86
N GLU A 132 2.52 4.24 1.98
CA GLU A 132 2.92 2.94 2.53
C GLU A 132 1.69 2.22 3.12
N PHE A 133 1.71 0.88 3.16
CA PHE A 133 0.68 0.12 3.85
C PHE A 133 0.56 0.53 5.33
N ALA A 134 -0.66 0.92 5.73
CA ALA A 134 -1.00 1.41 7.06
C ALA A 134 0.01 2.47 7.55
N GLU A 135 0.24 3.48 6.71
CA GLU A 135 1.20 4.55 6.96
C GLU A 135 0.92 5.26 8.29
N GLY A 136 1.99 5.50 9.05
CA GLY A 136 1.92 6.15 10.37
C GLY A 136 1.30 5.30 11.49
N LEU A 137 0.98 4.01 11.23
CA LEU A 137 0.48 3.09 12.24
C LEU A 137 1.58 2.17 12.76
N ASP A 138 2.31 2.65 13.76
CA ASP A 138 3.32 1.85 14.47
C ASP A 138 2.90 1.61 15.94
N LEU A 139 3.21 0.40 16.41
CA LEU A 139 2.93 -0.08 17.76
C LEU A 139 4.19 -0.70 18.36
N PRO A 140 5.15 0.13 18.82
CA PRO A 140 6.40 -0.38 19.40
C PRO A 140 6.20 -1.32 20.59
N SER A 141 5.07 -1.21 21.30
CA SER A 141 4.69 -2.08 22.42
C SER A 141 4.00 -3.39 22.01
N CYS A 142 3.94 -3.72 20.72
CA CYS A 142 3.37 -4.95 20.19
C CYS A 142 4.34 -5.57 19.16
N PRO A 143 5.42 -6.24 19.61
CA PRO A 143 6.49 -6.72 18.73
C PRO A 143 6.00 -7.71 17.67
N ASP A 144 5.11 -8.64 18.04
CA ASP A 144 4.52 -9.60 17.09
C ASP A 144 3.75 -8.91 15.96
N PHE A 145 2.99 -7.86 16.28
CA PHE A 145 2.31 -7.05 15.27
C PHE A 145 3.31 -6.29 14.41
N GLN A 146 4.38 -5.73 15.00
CA GLN A 146 5.40 -4.99 14.26
C GLN A 146 6.14 -5.87 13.25
N VAL A 147 6.55 -7.07 13.65
CA VAL A 147 7.19 -8.04 12.75
C VAL A 147 6.27 -8.38 11.57
N TRP A 148 4.99 -8.64 11.83
CA TRP A 148 4.02 -8.87 10.76
C TRP A 148 3.83 -7.64 9.87
N CYS A 149 3.67 -6.44 10.45
CA CYS A 149 3.41 -5.21 9.71
C CYS A 149 4.57 -4.85 8.78
N VAL A 150 5.82 -5.03 9.24
CA VAL A 150 7.02 -4.83 8.42
C VAL A 150 7.02 -5.79 7.23
N ALA A 151 6.75 -7.08 7.45
CA ALA A 151 6.68 -8.04 6.36
C ALA A 151 5.56 -7.69 5.37
N GLU A 152 4.38 -7.31 5.86
CA GLU A 152 3.25 -6.91 5.02
C GLU A 152 3.57 -5.65 4.19
N ARG A 153 4.23 -4.64 4.78
CA ARG A 153 4.69 -3.44 4.07
C ARG A 153 5.66 -3.78 2.93
N GLN A 154 6.60 -4.70 3.15
CA GLN A 154 7.52 -5.14 2.11
C GLN A 154 6.80 -5.85 0.95
N GLU A 155 5.85 -6.73 1.27
CA GLU A 155 5.05 -7.44 0.27
C GLU A 155 4.17 -6.48 -0.55
N VAL A 156 3.53 -5.52 0.11
CA VAL A 156 2.70 -4.49 -0.54
C VAL A 156 3.55 -3.54 -1.40
N ARG A 157 4.72 -3.13 -0.91
CA ARG A 157 5.68 -2.32 -1.67
C ARG A 157 6.13 -3.07 -2.93
N ARG A 158 6.49 -4.35 -2.82
CA ARG A 158 6.88 -5.18 -3.96
C ARG A 158 5.78 -5.24 -5.01
N LEU A 159 4.53 -5.44 -4.60
CA LEU A 159 3.38 -5.43 -5.50
C LEU A 159 3.22 -4.07 -6.20
N ARG A 160 3.33 -2.96 -5.47
CA ARG A 160 3.29 -1.61 -6.03
C ARG A 160 4.35 -1.40 -7.11
N LEU A 161 5.60 -1.80 -6.83
CA LEU A 161 6.70 -1.68 -7.78
C LEU A 161 6.46 -2.53 -9.04
N GLN A 162 5.92 -3.75 -8.90
CA GLN A 162 5.56 -4.60 -10.04
C GLN A 162 4.48 -3.95 -10.92
N VAL A 163 3.41 -3.42 -10.31
CA VAL A 163 2.33 -2.72 -11.03
C VAL A 163 2.88 -1.52 -11.80
N LEU A 164 3.70 -0.69 -11.16
CA LEU A 164 4.26 0.50 -11.79
C LEU A 164 5.21 0.15 -12.94
N ARG A 165 6.07 -0.86 -12.79
CA ARG A 165 6.96 -1.31 -13.86
C ARG A 165 6.18 -1.87 -15.05
N ALA A 166 5.15 -2.68 -14.81
CA ALA A 166 4.28 -3.17 -15.88
C ALA A 166 3.59 -2.02 -16.62
N LEU A 167 3.09 -0.99 -15.92
CA LEU A 167 2.50 0.18 -16.57
C LEU A 167 3.51 0.95 -17.43
N LEU A 168 4.76 1.06 -17.00
CA LEU A 168 5.81 1.67 -17.83
C LEU A 168 6.06 0.89 -19.12
N GLU A 169 6.01 -0.44 -19.07
CA GLU A 169 6.14 -1.29 -20.26
C GLU A 169 4.92 -1.16 -21.18
N ARG A 170 3.70 -1.12 -20.63
CA ARG A 170 2.46 -0.95 -21.42
C ARG A 170 2.39 0.42 -22.10
N HIS A 171 2.93 1.45 -21.45
CA HIS A 171 2.96 2.83 -21.94
C HIS A 171 4.31 3.21 -22.60
N ALA A 172 5.12 2.24 -23.02
CA ALA A 172 6.46 2.50 -23.58
C ALA A 172 6.46 3.44 -24.80
N ASN A 173 5.37 3.47 -25.58
CA ASN A 173 5.20 4.34 -26.75
C ASN A 173 4.39 5.61 -26.46
N ASP A 174 3.95 5.82 -25.21
CA ASP A 174 3.21 7.00 -24.77
C ASP A 174 3.91 7.60 -23.53
N PRO A 175 4.92 8.46 -23.74
CA PRO A 175 5.67 9.06 -22.65
C PRO A 175 4.81 9.89 -21.68
N GLU A 176 3.73 10.50 -22.17
CA GLU A 176 2.83 11.31 -21.33
C GLU A 176 2.03 10.40 -20.39
N ALA A 177 1.53 9.27 -20.88
CA ALA A 177 0.87 8.26 -20.04
C ALA A 177 1.84 7.56 -19.06
N ALA A 178 3.09 7.32 -19.47
CA ALA A 178 4.10 6.66 -18.63
C ALA A 178 4.63 7.56 -17.49
N LEU A 179 4.69 8.87 -17.69
CA LEU A 179 5.29 9.84 -16.77
C LEU A 179 4.79 9.77 -15.32
N PRO A 180 3.47 9.78 -15.03
CA PRO A 180 2.99 9.68 -13.64
C PRO A 180 3.44 8.38 -12.97
N HIS A 181 3.50 7.27 -13.70
CA HIS A 181 3.96 5.98 -13.16
C HIS A 181 5.47 5.96 -12.90
N ALA A 182 6.26 6.60 -13.76
CA ALA A 182 7.70 6.68 -13.57
C ALA A 182 8.06 7.52 -12.34
N ARG A 183 7.35 8.64 -12.13
CA ARG A 183 7.48 9.45 -10.91
C ARG A 183 7.06 8.66 -9.67
N ALA A 184 5.92 7.98 -9.73
CA ALA A 184 5.44 7.15 -8.63
C ALA A 184 6.40 5.99 -8.30
N LEU A 185 7.13 5.46 -9.28
CA LEU A 185 8.13 4.41 -9.09
C LEU A 185 9.33 4.93 -8.29
N VAL A 186 9.87 6.10 -8.66
CA VAL A 186 10.95 6.77 -7.91
C VAL A 186 10.49 7.11 -6.49
N SER A 187 9.26 7.61 -6.31
CA SER A 187 8.75 7.90 -4.97
C SER A 187 8.52 6.65 -4.11
N ALA A 188 8.23 5.50 -4.72
CA ALA A 188 8.07 4.23 -4.01
C ALA A 188 9.42 3.61 -3.62
N ASP A 189 10.46 3.83 -4.42
CA ASP A 189 11.82 3.37 -4.17
C ASP A 189 12.88 4.41 -4.58
N VAL A 190 13.22 5.27 -3.62
CA VAL A 190 14.15 6.39 -3.83
C VAL A 190 15.60 5.94 -4.02
N ASP A 191 15.90 4.69 -3.67
CA ASP A 191 17.24 4.11 -3.76
C ASP A 191 17.40 3.21 -4.99
N ASP A 192 16.31 2.96 -5.71
CA ASP A 192 16.32 2.15 -6.92
C ASP A 192 16.82 2.96 -8.12
N VAL A 193 18.10 2.79 -8.46
CA VAL A 193 18.74 3.38 -9.65
C VAL A 193 17.91 3.11 -10.92
N SER A 194 17.32 1.92 -11.05
CA SER A 194 16.53 1.57 -12.24
C SER A 194 15.24 2.39 -12.36
N ALA A 195 14.62 2.75 -11.22
CA ALA A 195 13.46 3.63 -11.18
C ALA A 195 13.83 5.04 -11.66
N HIS A 196 14.96 5.58 -11.19
CA HIS A 196 15.48 6.87 -11.64
C HIS A 196 15.80 6.88 -13.13
N VAL A 197 16.47 5.84 -13.62
CA VAL A 197 16.76 5.68 -15.06
C VAL A 197 15.48 5.60 -15.89
N ALA A 198 14.45 4.89 -15.42
CA ALA A 198 13.17 4.79 -16.11
C ALA A 198 12.48 6.17 -16.23
N LEU A 199 12.48 6.98 -15.17
CA LEU A 199 11.95 8.34 -15.22
C LEU A 199 12.71 9.23 -16.21
N LEU A 200 14.05 9.16 -16.23
CA LEU A 200 14.85 9.91 -17.19
C LEU A 200 14.56 9.47 -18.64
N ARG A 201 14.40 8.17 -18.89
CA ARG A 201 14.00 7.64 -20.20
C ARG A 201 12.67 8.21 -20.67
N VAL A 202 11.65 8.19 -19.79
CA VAL A 202 10.32 8.72 -20.12
C VAL A 202 10.39 10.23 -20.41
N LEU A 203 11.11 11.00 -19.60
CA LEU A 203 11.27 12.45 -19.83
C LEU A 203 11.97 12.76 -21.16
N VAL A 204 13.03 12.02 -21.49
CA VAL A 204 13.75 12.19 -22.77
C VAL A 204 12.87 11.80 -23.95
N ALA A 205 12.14 10.68 -23.86
CA ALA A 205 11.23 10.22 -24.91
C ALA A 205 10.07 11.21 -25.16
N GLY A 206 9.58 11.87 -24.10
CA GLY A 206 8.57 12.94 -24.20
C GLY A 206 9.13 14.30 -24.65
N GLY A 207 10.42 14.41 -25.00
CA GLY A 207 11.05 15.66 -25.41
C GLY A 207 11.26 16.69 -24.27
N ARG A 208 11.09 16.28 -23.02
CA ARG A 208 11.15 17.14 -21.82
C ARG A 208 12.60 17.29 -21.32
N GLN A 209 13.51 17.71 -22.21
CA GLN A 209 14.96 17.68 -21.98
C GLN A 209 15.43 18.45 -20.74
N ARG A 210 14.98 19.69 -20.55
CA ARG A 210 15.35 20.50 -19.38
C ARG A 210 14.95 19.81 -18.07
N GLU A 211 13.74 19.28 -18.02
CA GLU A 211 13.27 18.56 -16.83
C GLU A 211 14.05 17.26 -16.60
N ALA A 212 14.44 16.55 -17.67
CA ALA A 212 15.30 15.37 -17.54
C ALA A 212 16.66 15.71 -16.91
N GLU A 213 17.27 16.84 -17.28
CA GLU A 213 18.54 17.29 -16.71
C GLU A 213 18.41 17.70 -15.24
N GLU A 214 17.37 18.47 -14.90
CA GLU A 214 17.04 18.83 -13.52
C GLU A 214 16.76 17.58 -12.66
N GLN A 215 15.97 16.64 -13.19
CA GLN A 215 15.64 15.39 -12.52
C GLN A 215 16.88 14.51 -12.33
N ARG A 216 17.81 14.48 -13.29
CA ARG A 216 19.08 13.75 -13.15
C ARG A 216 19.88 14.29 -11.96
N ASP A 217 20.01 15.61 -11.85
CA ASP A 217 20.78 16.23 -10.76
C ASP A 217 20.14 15.98 -9.40
N LEU A 218 18.82 16.04 -9.32
CA LEU A 218 18.08 15.67 -8.12
C LEU A 218 18.32 14.19 -7.76
N SER A 219 18.17 13.30 -8.75
CA SER A 219 18.32 11.85 -8.56
C SER A 219 19.73 11.47 -8.12
N ALA A 220 20.77 12.09 -8.70
CA ALA A 220 22.15 11.86 -8.30
C ALA A 220 22.43 12.31 -6.86
N ARG A 221 21.81 13.40 -6.39
CA ARG A 221 21.93 13.86 -4.99
C ARG A 221 21.24 12.91 -4.02
N LEU A 222 20.04 12.44 -4.37
CA LEU A 222 19.28 11.48 -3.55
C LEU A 222 20.05 10.17 -3.40
N LEU A 223 20.47 9.58 -4.52
CA LEU A 223 21.26 8.33 -4.53
C LEU A 223 22.64 8.48 -3.90
N GLY A 224 23.28 9.65 -4.05
CA GLY A 224 24.58 9.92 -3.43
C GLY A 224 24.52 9.95 -1.89
N GLY A 225 23.34 10.20 -1.31
CA GLY A 225 23.10 10.09 0.13
C GLY A 225 23.09 8.64 0.62
N THR A 226 22.79 7.67 -0.24
CA THR A 226 22.76 6.23 0.07
C THR A 226 23.96 5.46 -0.44
N GLY A 227 24.74 6.02 -1.38
CA GLY A 227 26.09 5.56 -1.75
C GLY A 227 26.61 6.15 -3.07
N SER A 228 27.94 6.33 -3.20
CA SER A 228 28.57 6.90 -4.41
C SER A 228 28.30 6.08 -5.68
N GLU A 229 28.27 4.75 -5.55
CA GLU A 229 28.14 3.84 -6.68
C GLU A 229 26.79 3.97 -7.40
N ALA A 230 25.69 4.14 -6.66
CA ALA A 230 24.35 4.30 -7.22
C ALA A 230 24.23 5.57 -8.08
N ALA A 231 24.83 6.67 -7.61
CA ALA A 231 24.89 7.92 -8.36
C ALA A 231 25.75 7.77 -9.63
N GLU A 232 26.89 7.07 -9.56
CA GLU A 232 27.74 6.81 -10.72
C GLU A 232 27.03 5.96 -11.79
N GLN A 233 26.31 4.92 -11.38
CA GLN A 233 25.49 4.09 -12.27
C GLN A 233 24.42 4.91 -13.00
N LEU A 234 23.73 5.82 -12.29
CA LEU A 234 22.76 6.73 -12.90
C LEU A 234 23.42 7.63 -13.96
N ILE A 235 24.58 8.23 -13.64
CA ILE A 235 25.29 9.13 -14.56
C ILE A 235 25.78 8.38 -15.80
N TRP A 236 26.24 7.14 -15.65
CA TRP A 236 26.61 6.29 -16.78
C TRP A 236 25.40 6.01 -17.69
N ALA A 237 24.27 5.60 -17.11
CA ALA A 237 23.03 5.36 -17.85
C ALA A 237 22.53 6.62 -18.59
N TRP A 238 22.64 7.80 -17.96
CA TRP A 238 22.30 9.07 -18.58
C TRP A 238 23.12 9.37 -19.83
N ARG A 239 24.44 9.13 -19.80
CA ARG A 239 25.32 9.35 -20.96
C ARG A 239 24.92 8.49 -22.16
N SER A 240 24.55 7.23 -21.92
CA SER A 240 24.04 6.34 -22.97
C SER A 240 22.73 6.83 -23.58
N LEU A 241 21.82 7.39 -22.75
CA LEU A 241 20.55 7.95 -23.21
C LEU A 241 20.73 9.24 -24.02
N ALA A 242 21.61 10.13 -23.57
CA ALA A 242 21.89 11.39 -24.25
C ALA A 242 22.69 11.22 -25.56
N GLY A 243 23.54 10.18 -25.63
CA GLY A 243 24.39 9.89 -26.78
C GLY A 243 23.73 9.08 -27.91
N SER A 244 22.47 8.64 -27.74
CA SER A 244 21.73 7.87 -28.75
C SER A 244 20.90 8.75 -29.70
N ARG A 245 21.24 10.05 -29.83
CA ARG A 245 20.61 11.01 -30.74
C ARG A 245 21.42 11.22 -32.01
#